data_AF-A0A8T5GE21-F1
#
_entry.id   AF-A0A8T5GE21-F1
#
_cell.length_a   1.000
_cell.length_b   1.000
_cell.length_c   1.000
_cell.angle_alpha   90.00
_cell.angle_beta   90.00
_cell.angle_gamma   90.00
#
_symmetry.space_group_name_H-M   'P 1'
#
loop_
_entity.id
_entity.type
_entity.pdbx_description
1 polymer ?
#
loop_
_entity_poly.entity_id
_entity_poly.type
_entity_poly.pdbx_seq_one_letter_code
_entity_poly.pdbx_strand_id
1 'polypeptide(L)'
;MKVAIIGSGPAGLACANNLVSAKKEIEVTMYDEHKEFGGMVAYGIPEFIVPLKNVQDQIKSAKDKGIIFIQKKIESINELLGEFDFVVLAIGAGKGFMLNLPGEENENIIDALDFLKEAKINNNSLLKNGEEVGVVGGGNASIDAALVGVKQGAKVTLIYRRTEKEMPAFENELEQAKKAKVTFNFLRTPVEYCKENGRVKVICAVMKLGEVDASGRASPIDTGEKIELVFDKVLMSIGQKPNLDWLTKEKIDLSGKCIKVDNYKTTKEKVFACGDIIYGAKNIGAATLSGINCAKAIIKKIN
;
A
#
# COMPACT_ATOMS: atom_id res chain seq x y z
N MET A 1 -21.70 -15.35 -18.21
CA MET A 1 -21.10 -15.60 -16.88
C MET A 1 -20.83 -14.25 -16.24
N LYS A 2 -21.21 -14.07 -14.97
CA LYS A 2 -21.07 -12.81 -14.24
C LYS A 2 -19.96 -12.92 -13.20
N VAL A 3 -19.00 -12.00 -13.25
CA VAL A 3 -17.90 -11.92 -12.29
C VAL A 3 -17.92 -10.57 -11.58
N ALA A 4 -17.97 -10.59 -10.25
CA ALA A 4 -17.75 -9.42 -9.43
C ALA A 4 -16.28 -9.30 -9.04
N ILE A 5 -15.72 -8.11 -9.07
CA ILE A 5 -14.35 -7.82 -8.60
C ILE A 5 -14.41 -6.71 -7.57
N ILE A 6 -13.93 -6.97 -6.36
CA ILE A 6 -13.87 -6.00 -5.27
C ILE A 6 -12.47 -5.38 -5.25
N GLY A 7 -12.38 -4.09 -5.59
CA GLY A 7 -11.15 -3.32 -5.72
C GLY A 7 -10.82 -2.99 -7.18
N SER A 8 -10.70 -1.70 -7.48
CA SER A 8 -10.39 -1.19 -8.82
C SER A 8 -8.90 -0.92 -9.07
N GLY A 9 -8.03 -1.39 -8.16
CA GLY A 9 -6.59 -1.28 -8.29
C GLY A 9 -6.00 -2.06 -9.47
N PRO A 10 -4.67 -1.98 -9.70
CA PRO A 10 -4.01 -2.61 -10.84
C PRO A 10 -4.33 -4.10 -11.01
N ALA A 11 -4.39 -4.87 -9.91
CA ALA A 11 -4.74 -6.29 -9.95
C ALA A 11 -6.18 -6.52 -10.42
N GLY A 12 -7.14 -5.80 -9.85
CA GLY A 12 -8.56 -5.91 -10.22
C GLY A 12 -8.81 -5.50 -11.67
N LEU A 13 -8.23 -4.38 -12.09
CA LEU A 13 -8.36 -3.86 -13.45
C LEU A 13 -7.73 -4.80 -14.48
N ALA A 14 -6.55 -5.37 -14.17
CA ALA A 14 -5.91 -6.35 -15.04
C ALA A 14 -6.73 -7.64 -15.14
N CYS A 15 -7.28 -8.12 -14.02
CA CYS A 15 -8.16 -9.27 -13.99
C CYS A 15 -9.41 -9.04 -14.85
N ALA A 16 -10.10 -7.90 -14.65
CA ALA A 16 -11.29 -7.52 -15.41
C ALA A 16 -11.04 -7.51 -16.92
N ASN A 17 -9.98 -6.81 -17.36
CA ASN A 17 -9.62 -6.70 -18.77
C ASN A 17 -9.34 -8.06 -19.41
N ASN A 18 -8.65 -8.95 -18.69
CA ASN A 18 -8.33 -10.28 -19.22
C ASN A 18 -9.56 -11.19 -19.29
N LEU A 19 -10.48 -11.08 -18.33
CA LEU A 19 -11.74 -11.82 -18.36
C LEU A 19 -12.61 -11.44 -19.56
N VAL A 20 -12.87 -10.13 -19.77
CA VAL A 20 -13.71 -9.67 -20.90
C VAL A 20 -13.04 -9.91 -22.27
N SER A 21 -11.71 -9.94 -22.32
CA SER A 21 -10.98 -10.21 -23.57
C SER A 21 -10.94 -11.70 -23.92
N ALA A 22 -11.14 -12.60 -22.95
CA ALA A 22 -11.05 -14.04 -23.18
C ALA A 22 -12.32 -14.63 -23.80
N LYS A 23 -13.50 -14.18 -23.38
CA LYS A 23 -14.81 -14.66 -23.89
C LYS A 23 -15.83 -13.52 -23.86
N LYS A 24 -16.59 -13.35 -24.95
CA LYS A 24 -17.55 -12.23 -25.10
C LYS A 24 -18.73 -12.33 -24.13
N GLU A 25 -19.01 -13.49 -23.57
CA GLU A 25 -20.13 -13.76 -22.67
C GLU A 25 -19.78 -13.54 -21.18
N ILE A 26 -18.56 -13.06 -20.88
CA ILE A 26 -18.15 -12.73 -19.50
C ILE A 26 -18.49 -11.27 -19.22
N GLU A 27 -19.44 -11.07 -18.32
CA GLU A 27 -19.81 -9.76 -17.78
C GLU A 27 -19.02 -9.52 -16.48
N VAL A 28 -18.33 -8.38 -16.41
CA VAL A 28 -17.54 -8.02 -15.22
C VAL A 28 -18.10 -6.76 -14.59
N THR A 29 -18.37 -6.83 -13.28
CA THR A 29 -18.70 -5.67 -12.45
C THR A 29 -17.63 -5.46 -11.40
N MET A 30 -17.03 -4.27 -11.39
CA MET A 30 -16.04 -3.86 -10.42
C MET A 30 -16.67 -2.96 -9.36
N TYR A 31 -16.40 -3.27 -8.10
CA TYR A 31 -16.83 -2.50 -6.94
C TYR A 31 -15.64 -1.85 -6.26
N ASP A 32 -15.71 -0.56 -5.97
CA ASP A 32 -14.71 0.15 -5.17
C ASP A 32 -15.40 1.08 -4.17
N GLU A 33 -14.86 1.20 -2.96
CA GLU A 33 -15.42 2.12 -1.96
C GLU A 33 -15.13 3.58 -2.28
N HIS A 34 -14.08 3.85 -3.06
CA HIS A 34 -13.63 5.20 -3.34
C HIS A 34 -14.22 5.76 -4.64
N LYS A 35 -14.27 7.09 -4.75
CA LYS A 35 -14.90 7.83 -5.85
C LYS A 35 -14.12 7.73 -7.18
N GLU A 36 -12.80 7.90 -7.13
CA GLU A 36 -11.90 7.69 -8.27
C GLU A 36 -11.50 6.20 -8.37
N PHE A 37 -11.67 5.58 -9.53
CA PHE A 37 -11.23 4.20 -9.71
C PHE A 37 -9.72 4.13 -9.98
N GLY A 38 -9.08 3.04 -9.57
CA GLY A 38 -7.65 2.80 -9.78
C GLY A 38 -6.88 2.40 -8.52
N GLY A 39 -7.51 2.40 -7.33
CA GLY A 39 -6.85 2.03 -6.08
C GLY A 39 -5.58 2.86 -5.81
N MET A 40 -4.51 2.22 -5.34
CA MET A 40 -3.30 2.94 -4.90
C MET A 40 -2.63 3.82 -5.97
N VAL A 41 -2.75 3.49 -7.25
CA VAL A 41 -2.22 4.37 -8.32
C VAL A 41 -3.03 5.66 -8.46
N ALA A 42 -4.33 5.63 -8.15
CA ALA A 42 -5.17 6.82 -8.10
C ALA A 42 -4.94 7.62 -6.80
N TYR A 43 -4.67 6.92 -5.69
CA TYR A 43 -4.74 7.51 -4.35
C TYR A 43 -3.42 7.71 -3.63
N GLY A 44 -2.55 6.70 -3.56
CA GLY A 44 -1.37 6.75 -2.72
C GLY A 44 -0.06 7.05 -3.44
N ILE A 45 0.04 6.72 -4.73
CA ILE A 45 1.28 6.95 -5.49
C ILE A 45 1.31 8.40 -6.00
N PRO A 46 2.35 9.20 -5.71
CA PRO A 46 2.38 10.61 -6.07
C PRO A 46 2.15 10.91 -7.56
N GLU A 47 1.56 12.07 -7.85
CA GLU A 47 1.22 12.53 -9.22
C GLU A 47 2.43 12.61 -10.16
N PHE A 48 3.62 12.94 -9.62
CA PHE A 48 4.86 13.01 -10.41
C PHE A 48 5.42 11.62 -10.79
N ILE A 49 4.92 10.54 -10.19
CA ILE A 49 5.26 9.15 -10.54
C ILE A 49 4.19 8.58 -11.48
N VAL A 50 2.93 8.65 -11.07
CA VAL A 50 1.79 8.18 -11.85
C VAL A 50 0.74 9.28 -11.93
N PRO A 51 0.66 9.99 -13.07
CA PRO A 51 -0.38 10.99 -13.30
C PRO A 51 -1.77 10.38 -13.22
N LEU A 52 -2.68 11.02 -12.49
CA LEU A 52 -4.06 10.53 -12.32
C LEU A 52 -4.77 10.38 -13.67
N LYS A 53 -4.48 11.26 -14.63
CA LYS A 53 -5.01 11.18 -16.00
C LYS A 53 -4.71 9.83 -16.66
N ASN A 54 -3.51 9.28 -16.48
CA ASN A 54 -3.17 7.97 -17.06
C ASN A 54 -4.03 6.86 -16.47
N VAL A 55 -4.34 6.94 -15.18
CA VAL A 55 -5.25 6.00 -14.51
C VAL A 55 -6.67 6.16 -15.06
N GLN A 56 -7.16 7.39 -15.18
CA GLN A 56 -8.48 7.69 -15.72
C GLN A 56 -8.66 7.20 -17.17
N ASP A 57 -7.63 7.33 -18.00
CA ASP A 57 -7.63 6.82 -19.38
C ASP A 57 -7.73 5.28 -19.42
N GLN A 58 -7.05 4.58 -18.50
CA GLN A 58 -7.18 3.11 -18.37
C GLN A 58 -8.57 2.69 -17.89
N ILE A 59 -9.16 3.41 -16.93
CA ILE A 59 -10.53 3.15 -16.46
C ILE A 59 -11.54 3.41 -17.57
N LYS A 60 -11.36 4.47 -18.36
CA LYS A 60 -12.19 4.76 -19.53
C LYS A 60 -12.11 3.63 -20.55
N SER A 61 -10.91 3.19 -20.91
CA SER A 61 -10.72 2.06 -21.83
C SER A 61 -11.38 0.77 -21.32
N ALA A 62 -11.34 0.52 -20.01
CA ALA A 62 -12.03 -0.62 -19.41
C ALA A 62 -13.56 -0.51 -19.52
N LYS A 63 -14.13 0.67 -19.28
CA LYS A 63 -15.56 0.94 -19.49
C LYS A 63 -15.98 0.75 -20.95
N ASP A 64 -15.15 1.21 -21.91
CA ASP A 64 -15.40 1.04 -23.34
C ASP A 64 -15.43 -0.45 -23.77
N LYS A 65 -14.79 -1.34 -22.99
CA LYS A 65 -14.86 -2.80 -23.16
C LYS A 65 -16.06 -3.45 -22.47
N GLY A 66 -16.97 -2.66 -21.89
CA GLY A 66 -18.18 -3.15 -21.22
C GLY A 66 -17.98 -3.53 -19.75
N ILE A 67 -16.84 -3.19 -19.13
CA ILE A 67 -16.65 -3.42 -17.68
C ILE A 67 -17.45 -2.37 -16.91
N ILE A 68 -18.33 -2.83 -16.01
CA ILE A 68 -19.16 -1.98 -15.18
C ILE A 68 -18.37 -1.58 -13.93
N PHE A 69 -18.40 -0.30 -13.55
CA PHE A 69 -17.77 0.20 -12.32
C PHE A 69 -18.85 0.77 -11.39
N ILE A 70 -18.84 0.35 -10.13
CA ILE A 70 -19.77 0.78 -9.09
C ILE A 70 -18.98 1.30 -7.89
N GLN A 71 -19.24 2.55 -7.52
CA GLN A 71 -18.74 3.10 -6.26
C GLN A 71 -19.61 2.57 -5.11
N LYS A 72 -19.17 1.49 -4.47
CA LYS A 72 -19.81 0.87 -3.32
C LYS A 72 -18.78 0.13 -2.49
N LYS A 73 -18.78 0.40 -1.18
CA LYS A 73 -18.08 -0.44 -0.21
C LYS A 73 -18.84 -1.75 -0.02
N ILE A 74 -18.14 -2.86 -0.24
CA ILE A 74 -18.68 -4.21 0.00
C ILE A 74 -18.35 -4.61 1.43
N GLU A 75 -19.37 -4.83 2.26
CA GLU A 75 -19.20 -5.21 3.66
C GLU A 75 -19.30 -6.73 3.89
N SER A 76 -19.93 -7.46 2.97
CA SER A 76 -20.00 -8.93 2.99
C SER A 76 -19.90 -9.47 1.58
N ILE A 77 -19.07 -10.50 1.38
CA ILE A 77 -18.98 -11.19 0.08
C ILE A 77 -20.30 -11.88 -0.27
N ASN A 78 -21.09 -12.27 0.74
CA ASN A 78 -22.34 -13.00 0.52
C ASN A 78 -23.38 -12.20 -0.28
N GLU A 79 -23.32 -10.87 -0.26
CA GLU A 79 -24.21 -10.03 -1.09
C GLU A 79 -23.95 -10.24 -2.59
N LEU A 80 -22.73 -10.62 -2.97
CA LEU A 80 -22.34 -10.86 -4.35
C LEU A 80 -22.49 -12.33 -4.76
N LEU A 81 -22.35 -13.27 -3.82
CA LEU A 81 -22.41 -14.71 -4.13
C LEU A 81 -23.78 -15.21 -4.61
N GLY A 82 -24.85 -14.44 -4.35
CA GLY A 82 -26.19 -14.73 -4.87
C GLY A 82 -26.41 -14.29 -6.32
N GLU A 83 -25.66 -13.29 -6.80
CA GLU A 83 -25.86 -12.66 -8.11
C GLU A 83 -24.76 -13.00 -9.12
N PHE A 84 -23.57 -13.36 -8.64
CA PHE A 84 -22.38 -13.59 -9.45
C PHE A 84 -21.91 -15.04 -9.40
N ASP A 85 -21.39 -15.53 -10.53
CA ASP A 85 -20.80 -16.86 -10.65
C ASP A 85 -19.48 -16.95 -9.87
N PHE A 86 -18.69 -15.87 -9.92
CA PHE A 86 -17.43 -15.73 -9.21
C PHE A 86 -17.26 -14.33 -8.61
N VAL A 87 -16.57 -14.27 -7.46
CA VAL A 87 -16.14 -13.02 -6.81
C VAL A 87 -14.62 -13.01 -6.72
N VAL A 88 -13.99 -11.90 -7.11
CA VAL A 88 -12.54 -11.69 -7.02
C VAL A 88 -12.23 -10.62 -5.98
N LEU A 89 -11.41 -10.95 -5.00
CA LEU A 89 -10.89 -10.01 -4.01
C LEU A 89 -9.58 -9.40 -4.52
N ALA A 90 -9.62 -8.10 -4.82
CA ALA A 90 -8.49 -7.31 -5.32
C ALA A 90 -8.31 -6.00 -4.53
N ILE A 91 -8.64 -6.02 -3.22
CA ILE A 91 -8.63 -4.83 -2.34
C ILE A 91 -7.22 -4.37 -1.92
N GLY A 92 -6.18 -5.12 -2.27
CA GLY A 92 -4.78 -4.77 -2.00
C GLY A 92 -4.41 -4.70 -0.50
N ALA A 93 -3.41 -3.88 -0.18
CA ALA A 93 -2.86 -3.68 1.16
C ALA A 93 -3.02 -2.21 1.62
N GLY A 94 -4.25 -1.77 1.86
CA GLY A 94 -4.56 -0.34 2.08
C GLY A 94 -4.30 0.24 3.48
N LYS A 95 -3.72 -0.52 4.42
CA LYS A 95 -3.49 -0.10 5.83
C LYS A 95 -2.02 -0.21 6.21
N GLY A 96 -1.41 0.85 6.73
CA GLY A 96 -0.03 0.81 7.21
C GLY A 96 0.15 -0.04 8.48
N PHE A 97 1.39 -0.45 8.72
CA PHE A 97 1.79 -1.00 10.00
C PHE A 97 2.18 0.13 10.96
N MET A 98 1.81 -0.05 12.23
CA MET A 98 2.30 0.70 13.37
C MET A 98 3.22 -0.21 14.20
N LEU A 99 4.18 0.36 14.92
CA LEU A 99 5.12 -0.41 15.75
C LEU A 99 4.49 -0.84 17.08
N ASN A 100 3.37 -0.24 17.47
CA ASN A 100 2.70 -0.33 18.77
C ASN A 100 3.65 0.00 19.92
N LEU A 101 4.36 1.12 19.79
CA LEU A 101 5.28 1.62 20.80
C LEU A 101 4.57 2.56 21.77
N PRO A 102 5.09 2.74 23.00
CA PRO A 102 4.59 3.77 23.90
C PRO A 102 4.61 5.16 23.24
N GLY A 103 3.50 5.89 23.35
CA GLY A 103 3.33 7.24 22.80
C GLY A 103 3.03 7.30 21.30
N GLU A 104 2.91 6.16 20.61
CA GLU A 104 2.61 6.11 19.17
C GLU A 104 1.18 6.57 18.85
N GLU A 105 0.30 6.68 19.85
CA GLU A 105 -1.07 7.21 19.74
C GLU A 105 -1.15 8.74 19.55
N ASN A 106 -0.01 9.43 19.56
CA ASN A 106 0.06 10.87 19.37
C ASN A 106 -0.49 11.29 17.98
N GLU A 107 -1.35 12.30 17.95
CA GLU A 107 -2.00 12.82 16.73
C GLU A 107 -1.04 13.29 15.64
N ASN A 108 0.19 13.67 16.00
CA ASN A 108 1.24 14.08 15.06
C ASN A 108 2.03 12.89 14.50
N ILE A 109 1.72 11.65 14.90
CA ILE A 109 2.24 10.41 14.32
C ILE A 109 1.17 9.86 13.38
N ILE A 110 1.46 9.87 12.09
CA ILE A 110 0.47 9.63 11.03
C ILE A 110 0.94 8.48 10.15
N ASP A 111 0.01 7.67 9.65
CA ASP A 111 0.31 6.72 8.58
C ASP A 111 0.78 7.48 7.32
N ALA A 112 1.97 7.16 6.81
CA ALA A 112 2.51 7.78 5.62
C ALA A 112 1.61 7.59 4.39
N LEU A 113 0.87 6.46 4.33
CA LEU A 113 -0.08 6.22 3.27
C LEU A 113 -1.27 7.18 3.34
N ASP A 114 -1.80 7.46 4.52
CA ASP A 114 -2.91 8.41 4.67
C ASP A 114 -2.45 9.84 4.37
N PHE A 115 -1.23 10.20 4.76
CA PHE A 115 -0.59 11.46 4.34
C PHE A 115 -0.50 11.59 2.81
N LEU A 116 -0.05 10.53 2.12
CA LEU A 116 0.07 10.53 0.65
C LEU A 116 -1.30 10.62 -0.04
N LYS A 117 -2.31 9.91 0.47
CA LYS A 117 -3.69 9.97 -0.04
C LYS A 117 -4.25 11.38 0.05
N GLU A 118 -4.14 12.01 1.22
CA GLU A 118 -4.61 13.37 1.45
C GLU A 118 -3.91 14.39 0.54
N ALA A 119 -2.59 14.26 0.39
CA ALA A 119 -1.80 15.13 -0.47
C ALA A 119 -2.18 14.99 -1.95
N LYS A 120 -2.54 13.79 -2.42
CA LYS A 120 -2.90 13.54 -3.82
C LYS A 120 -4.35 13.90 -4.13
N ILE A 121 -5.30 13.44 -3.31
CA ILE A 121 -6.74 13.54 -3.61
C ILE A 121 -7.26 14.95 -3.34
N ASN A 122 -6.97 15.47 -2.15
CA ASN A 122 -7.52 16.72 -1.69
C ASN A 122 -6.63 17.91 -2.04
N ASN A 123 -5.44 17.63 -2.60
CA ASN A 123 -4.39 18.62 -2.85
C ASN A 123 -4.09 19.45 -1.57
N ASN A 124 -4.28 18.82 -0.41
CA ASN A 124 -4.14 19.45 0.89
C ASN A 124 -2.67 19.41 1.32
N SER A 125 -2.15 20.58 1.72
CA SER A 125 -0.91 20.61 2.48
C SER A 125 -1.22 20.21 3.92
N LEU A 126 -0.77 19.03 4.31
CA LEU A 126 -0.86 18.58 5.71
C LEU A 126 0.31 19.10 6.54
N LEU A 127 1.34 19.64 5.89
CA LEU A 127 2.51 20.22 6.52
C LEU A 127 2.54 21.73 6.33
N LYS A 128 3.18 22.41 7.27
CA LYS A 128 3.49 23.84 7.17
C LYS A 128 4.92 24.03 6.70
N ASN A 129 5.17 25.13 5.99
CA ASN A 129 6.51 25.48 5.55
C ASN A 129 7.48 25.59 6.75
N GLY A 130 8.60 24.88 6.67
CA GLY A 130 9.62 24.85 7.72
C GLY A 130 9.40 23.81 8.84
N GLU A 131 8.27 23.08 8.86
CA GLU A 131 8.07 21.96 9.81
C GLU A 131 9.17 20.91 9.62
N GLU A 132 9.67 20.35 10.73
CA GLU A 132 10.56 19.20 10.72
C GLU A 132 9.74 17.91 10.78
N VAL A 133 9.94 17.03 9.80
CA VAL A 133 9.17 15.80 9.65
C VAL A 133 10.07 14.59 9.65
N GLY A 134 9.80 13.65 10.56
CA GLY A 134 10.44 12.34 10.58
C GLY A 134 9.68 11.34 9.73
N VAL A 135 10.34 10.60 8.83
CA VAL A 135 9.72 9.50 8.07
C VAL A 135 10.36 8.19 8.50
N VAL A 136 9.60 7.29 9.12
CA VAL A 136 10.12 6.00 9.61
C VAL A 136 9.90 4.93 8.55
N GLY A 137 10.98 4.45 7.93
CA GLY A 137 10.90 3.46 6.86
C GLY A 137 12.07 3.58 5.88
N GLY A 138 12.05 2.77 4.81
CA GLY A 138 13.09 2.83 3.78
C GLY A 138 12.68 2.29 2.41
N GLY A 139 11.38 2.05 2.20
CA GLY A 139 10.85 1.63 0.90
C GLY A 139 10.39 2.79 0.05
N ASN A 140 9.88 2.51 -1.16
CA ASN A 140 9.38 3.53 -2.07
C ASN A 140 8.35 4.45 -1.42
N ALA A 141 7.39 3.89 -0.66
CA ALA A 141 6.40 4.70 0.06
C ALA A 141 7.02 5.66 1.09
N SER A 142 8.20 5.33 1.65
CA SER A 142 8.92 6.21 2.56
C SER A 142 9.61 7.35 1.80
N ILE A 143 10.15 7.04 0.61
CA ILE A 143 10.73 8.04 -0.29
C ILE A 143 9.65 8.98 -0.84
N ASP A 144 8.51 8.43 -1.27
CA ASP A 144 7.34 9.18 -1.73
C ASP A 144 6.86 10.16 -0.67
N ALA A 145 6.66 9.68 0.57
CA ALA A 145 6.26 10.52 1.69
C ALA A 145 7.29 11.63 1.96
N ALA A 146 8.58 11.31 1.87
CA ALA A 146 9.64 12.30 2.06
C ALA A 146 9.65 13.36 0.96
N LEU A 147 9.53 12.97 -0.32
CA LEU A 147 9.50 13.90 -1.45
C LEU A 147 8.25 14.79 -1.42
N VAL A 148 7.08 14.23 -1.10
CA VAL A 148 5.85 15.01 -0.91
C VAL A 148 5.99 15.96 0.27
N GLY A 149 6.62 15.53 1.37
CA GLY A 149 6.89 16.38 2.52
C GLY A 149 7.78 17.58 2.17
N VAL A 150 8.88 17.35 1.44
CA VAL A 150 9.76 18.42 0.94
C VAL A 150 8.99 19.36 0.00
N LYS A 151 8.16 18.82 -0.89
CA LYS A 151 7.33 19.63 -1.80
C LYS A 151 6.32 20.51 -1.05
N GLN A 152 5.83 20.08 0.11
CA GLN A 152 4.99 20.88 1.01
C GLN A 152 5.79 21.87 1.88
N GLY A 153 7.11 21.96 1.69
CA GLY A 153 8.00 22.92 2.36
C GLY A 153 8.58 22.44 3.69
N ALA A 154 8.44 21.16 4.03
CA ALA A 154 9.00 20.60 5.27
C ALA A 154 10.49 20.25 5.14
N LYS A 155 11.20 20.28 6.26
CA LYS A 155 12.54 19.69 6.41
C LYS A 155 12.37 18.23 6.80
N VAL A 156 12.71 17.33 5.89
CA VAL A 156 12.43 15.90 6.09
C VAL A 156 13.68 15.13 6.50
N THR A 157 13.53 14.32 7.56
CA THR A 157 14.52 13.33 7.99
C THR A 157 13.93 11.92 7.87
N LEU A 158 14.54 11.07 7.07
CA LEU A 158 14.18 9.67 6.94
C LEU A 158 14.96 8.84 7.97
N ILE A 159 14.26 8.06 8.79
CA ILE A 159 14.80 7.22 9.85
C ILE A 159 14.71 5.77 9.39
N TYR A 160 15.87 5.13 9.22
CA TYR A 160 15.93 3.76 8.72
C TYR A 160 16.86 2.89 9.56
N ARG A 161 16.37 1.69 9.90
CA ARG A 161 17.05 0.77 10.81
C ARG A 161 18.29 0.08 10.22
N ARG A 162 18.54 0.21 8.91
CA ARG A 162 19.72 -0.35 8.22
C ARG A 162 20.49 0.77 7.52
N THR A 163 21.46 0.41 6.68
CA THR A 163 22.18 1.38 5.86
C THR A 163 21.49 1.59 4.52
N GLU A 164 21.98 2.58 3.77
CA GLU A 164 21.53 2.87 2.41
C GLU A 164 21.51 1.63 1.51
N LYS A 165 22.55 0.79 1.59
CA LYS A 165 22.70 -0.41 0.76
C LYS A 165 21.57 -1.43 0.95
N GLU A 166 20.95 -1.46 2.12
CA GLU A 166 19.83 -2.37 2.41
C GLU A 166 18.45 -1.72 2.19
N MET A 167 18.39 -0.47 1.72
CA MET A 167 17.11 0.17 1.41
C MET A 167 16.39 -0.58 0.28
N PRO A 168 15.12 -0.96 0.47
CA PRO A 168 14.33 -1.59 -0.58
C PRO A 168 13.80 -0.60 -1.63
N ALA A 169 13.96 0.71 -1.40
CA ALA A 169 13.56 1.73 -2.36
C ALA A 169 14.36 1.64 -3.65
N PHE A 170 13.77 2.04 -4.78
CA PHE A 170 14.47 2.08 -6.05
C PHE A 170 15.58 3.13 -6.03
N GLU A 171 16.73 2.79 -6.60
CA GLU A 171 17.93 3.65 -6.60
C GLU A 171 17.66 5.03 -7.22
N ASN A 172 16.88 5.09 -8.30
CA ASN A 172 16.50 6.34 -8.95
C ASN A 172 15.58 7.22 -8.08
N GLU A 173 14.75 6.63 -7.22
CA GLU A 173 13.91 7.37 -6.27
C GLU A 173 14.74 7.88 -5.08
N LEU A 174 15.66 7.04 -4.59
CA LEU A 174 16.60 7.42 -3.54
C LEU A 174 17.49 8.61 -3.96
N GLU A 175 18.01 8.60 -5.19
CA GLU A 175 18.79 9.71 -5.74
C GLU A 175 17.97 11.00 -5.86
N GLN A 176 16.67 10.90 -6.17
CA GLN A 176 15.77 12.06 -6.16
C GLN A 176 15.59 12.61 -4.74
N ALA A 177 15.42 11.76 -3.72
CA ALA A 177 15.32 12.19 -2.33
C ALA A 177 16.60 12.90 -1.85
N LYS A 178 17.78 12.40 -2.23
CA LYS A 178 19.07 13.07 -1.95
C LYS A 178 19.14 14.45 -2.62
N LYS A 179 18.76 14.56 -3.90
CA LYS A 179 18.71 15.85 -4.62
C LYS A 179 17.71 16.83 -3.99
N ALA A 180 16.61 16.31 -3.46
CA ALA A 180 15.61 17.07 -2.71
C ALA A 180 16.06 17.46 -1.29
N LYS A 181 17.30 17.11 -0.89
CA LYS A 181 17.89 17.41 0.42
C LYS A 181 17.15 16.75 1.59
N VAL A 182 16.57 15.57 1.37
CA VAL A 182 16.11 14.71 2.47
C VAL A 182 17.32 14.30 3.31
N THR A 183 17.22 14.45 4.63
CA THR A 183 18.25 13.99 5.57
C THR A 183 18.04 12.51 5.87
N PHE A 184 19.10 11.70 5.97
CA PHE A 184 19.00 10.26 6.22
C PHE A 184 19.67 9.90 7.55
N ASN A 185 18.86 9.41 8.50
CA ASN A 185 19.31 8.82 9.76
C ASN A 185 19.28 7.30 9.64
N PHE A 186 20.36 6.75 9.10
CA PHE A 186 20.58 5.31 9.02
C PHE A 186 20.91 4.70 10.37
N LEU A 187 20.73 3.38 10.45
CA LEU A 187 20.96 2.59 11.66
C LEU A 187 20.21 3.15 12.87
N ARG A 188 18.96 3.59 12.68
CA ARG A 188 18.08 4.08 13.74
C ARG A 188 16.71 3.46 13.62
N THR A 189 16.12 3.06 14.73
CA THR A 189 14.71 2.63 14.77
C THR A 189 14.03 3.25 15.98
N PRO A 190 12.81 3.79 15.86
CA PRO A 190 12.05 4.22 17.01
C PRO A 190 11.84 3.05 17.99
N VAL A 191 11.91 3.37 19.28
CA VAL A 191 11.58 2.45 20.39
C VAL A 191 10.57 3.06 21.37
N GLU A 192 10.40 4.37 21.35
CA GLU A 192 9.44 5.10 22.17
C GLU A 192 9.18 6.48 21.56
N TYR A 193 7.97 7.00 21.77
CA TYR A 193 7.57 8.35 21.40
C TYR A 193 7.14 9.13 22.63
N CYS A 194 7.47 10.41 22.70
CA CYS A 194 7.04 11.31 23.76
C CYS A 194 6.52 12.62 23.17
N LYS A 195 5.53 13.24 23.82
CA LYS A 195 5.10 14.59 23.48
C LYS A 195 6.08 15.61 24.09
N GLU A 196 6.59 16.52 23.28
CA GLU A 196 7.46 17.61 23.73
C GLU A 196 7.03 18.93 23.09
N ASN A 197 6.49 19.86 23.87
CA ASN A 197 6.12 21.22 23.41
C ASN A 197 5.25 21.25 22.13
N GLY A 198 4.28 20.34 22.02
CA GLY A 198 3.41 20.22 20.84
C GLY A 198 4.04 19.48 19.65
N ARG A 199 5.30 19.03 19.79
CA ARG A 199 6.05 18.21 18.84
C ARG A 199 6.13 16.77 19.34
N VAL A 200 6.68 15.90 18.50
CA VAL A 200 6.96 14.49 18.79
C VAL A 200 8.46 14.32 18.99
N LYS A 201 8.86 13.95 20.20
CA LYS A 201 10.18 13.39 20.46
C LYS A 201 10.15 11.89 20.14
N VAL A 202 11.08 11.46 19.31
CA VAL A 202 11.29 10.07 18.93
C VAL A 202 12.56 9.58 19.59
N ILE A 203 12.44 8.63 20.50
CA ILE A 203 13.58 7.93 21.08
C ILE A 203 13.93 6.79 20.12
N CYS A 204 15.12 6.86 19.53
CA CYS A 204 15.61 5.87 18.59
C CYS A 204 16.71 5.02 19.20
N ALA A 205 16.59 3.69 19.09
CA ALA A 205 17.72 2.80 19.32
C ALA A 205 18.74 2.96 18.16
N VAL A 206 20.02 2.95 18.54
CA VAL A 206 21.13 2.89 17.61
C VAL A 206 21.33 1.44 17.17
N MET A 207 21.41 1.23 15.87
CA MET A 207 21.56 -0.10 15.29
C MET A 207 22.99 -0.32 14.78
N LYS A 208 23.38 -1.58 14.66
CA LYS A 208 24.50 -2.04 13.82
C LYS A 208 24.02 -3.13 12.87
N LEU A 209 24.75 -3.36 11.79
CA LEU A 209 24.47 -4.48 10.90
C LEU A 209 25.02 -5.78 11.49
N GLY A 210 24.21 -6.83 11.44
CA GLY A 210 24.58 -8.22 11.72
C GLY A 210 24.58 -9.08 10.46
N GLU A 211 24.35 -10.37 10.64
CA GLU A 211 24.28 -11.33 9.54
C GLU A 211 23.08 -11.09 8.62
N VAL A 212 23.17 -11.62 7.40
CA VAL A 212 22.12 -11.55 6.39
C VAL A 212 20.89 -12.33 6.85
N ASP A 213 19.72 -11.68 6.85
CA ASP A 213 18.44 -12.30 7.19
C ASP A 213 17.78 -13.02 6.00
N ALA A 214 16.61 -13.61 6.26
CA ALA A 214 15.78 -14.27 5.25
C ALA A 214 15.31 -13.35 4.09
N SER A 215 15.43 -12.02 4.22
CA SER A 215 15.18 -11.09 3.12
C SER A 215 16.40 -10.88 2.22
N GLY A 216 17.53 -11.56 2.50
CA GLY A 216 18.78 -11.43 1.76
C GLY A 216 19.55 -10.15 2.11
N ARG A 217 19.23 -9.50 3.23
CA ARG A 217 19.83 -8.22 3.65
C ARG A 217 20.38 -8.31 5.06
N ALA A 218 21.41 -7.55 5.38
CA ALA A 218 21.98 -7.51 6.73
C ALA A 218 20.93 -7.13 7.79
N SER A 219 20.89 -7.90 8.88
CA SER A 219 19.95 -7.73 9.99
C SER A 219 20.32 -6.51 10.84
N PRO A 220 19.36 -5.70 11.29
CA PRO A 220 19.64 -4.64 12.25
C PRO A 220 19.69 -5.22 13.67
N ILE A 221 20.77 -4.95 14.41
CA ILE A 221 20.98 -5.37 15.80
C ILE A 221 21.08 -4.11 16.69
N ASP A 222 20.30 -4.07 17.76
CA ASP A 222 20.34 -2.98 18.75
C ASP A 222 21.71 -2.95 19.46
N THR A 223 22.33 -1.77 19.56
CA THR A 223 23.59 -1.59 20.28
C THR A 223 23.41 -1.33 21.76
N GLY A 224 22.18 -1.06 22.22
CA GLY A 224 21.85 -0.61 23.57
C GLY A 224 21.93 0.91 23.75
N GLU A 225 22.48 1.65 22.77
CA GLU A 225 22.53 3.10 22.79
C GLU A 225 21.22 3.70 22.26
N LYS A 226 20.84 4.86 22.81
CA LYS A 226 19.64 5.60 22.40
C LYS A 226 19.99 7.04 22.05
N ILE A 227 19.26 7.59 21.09
CA ILE A 227 19.31 9.02 20.75
C ILE A 227 17.91 9.60 20.69
N GLU A 228 17.81 10.91 20.85
CA GLU A 228 16.56 11.66 20.75
C GLU A 228 16.53 12.47 19.45
N LEU A 229 15.40 12.42 18.75
CA LEU A 229 15.10 13.26 17.59
C LEU A 229 13.76 13.94 17.83
N VAL A 230 13.61 15.21 17.43
CA VAL A 230 12.37 15.97 17.67
C VAL A 230 11.80 16.43 16.33
N PHE A 231 10.52 16.16 16.10
CA PHE A 231 9.82 16.49 14.86
C PHE A 231 8.46 17.10 15.15
N ASP A 232 8.00 17.99 14.29
CA ASP A 232 6.63 18.50 14.33
C ASP A 232 5.64 17.38 14.00
N LYS A 233 5.98 16.52 13.03
CA LYS A 233 5.20 15.31 12.68
C LYS A 233 6.09 14.11 12.37
N VAL A 234 5.56 12.91 12.55
CA VAL A 234 6.21 11.65 12.17
C VAL A 234 5.31 10.86 11.24
N LEU A 235 5.83 10.46 10.09
CA LEU A 235 5.14 9.64 9.09
C LEU A 235 5.63 8.20 9.18
N MET A 236 4.73 7.28 9.52
CA MET A 236 5.02 5.85 9.66
C MET A 236 4.89 5.14 8.33
N SER A 237 5.99 4.56 7.84
CA SER A 237 6.10 3.91 6.51
C SER A 237 6.84 2.57 6.60
N ILE A 238 6.45 1.73 7.55
CA ILE A 238 7.12 0.46 7.87
C ILE A 238 6.47 -0.77 7.21
N GLY A 239 5.74 -0.55 6.12
CA GLY A 239 5.02 -1.56 5.36
C GLY A 239 3.51 -1.46 5.51
N GLN A 240 2.79 -2.27 4.72
CA GLN A 240 1.33 -2.23 4.63
C GLN A 240 0.74 -3.65 4.72
N LYS A 241 -0.51 -3.73 5.15
CA LYS A 241 -1.31 -4.95 5.21
C LYS A 241 -2.69 -4.75 4.56
N PRO A 242 -3.29 -5.85 4.08
CA PRO A 242 -4.70 -5.85 3.72
C PRO A 242 -5.60 -5.52 4.92
N ASN A 243 -6.69 -4.81 4.66
CA ASN A 243 -7.76 -4.64 5.64
C ASN A 243 -8.72 -5.83 5.53
N LEU A 244 -8.52 -6.82 6.41
CA LEU A 244 -9.28 -8.07 6.41
C LEU A 244 -10.38 -8.10 7.47
N ASP A 245 -10.58 -7.02 8.25
CA ASP A 245 -11.47 -7.02 9.41
C ASP A 245 -12.91 -7.40 9.02
N TRP A 246 -13.38 -6.94 7.86
CA TRP A 246 -14.69 -7.28 7.30
C TRP A 246 -14.77 -8.72 6.73
N LEU A 247 -13.63 -9.32 6.36
CA LEU A 247 -13.53 -10.69 5.84
C LEU A 247 -13.44 -11.75 6.94
N THR A 248 -13.08 -11.38 8.16
CA THR A 248 -12.98 -12.34 9.28
C THR A 248 -14.29 -13.10 9.53
N LYS A 249 -15.43 -12.43 9.31
CA LYS A 249 -16.77 -13.05 9.43
C LYS A 249 -17.08 -14.04 8.31
N GLU A 250 -16.35 -13.99 7.21
CA GLU A 250 -16.59 -14.80 6.02
C GLU A 250 -15.92 -16.17 6.08
N LYS A 251 -15.10 -16.49 7.09
CA LYS A 251 -14.38 -17.78 7.21
C LYS A 251 -13.48 -18.11 5.99
N ILE A 252 -12.80 -17.11 5.45
CA ILE A 252 -11.75 -17.31 4.44
C ILE A 252 -10.42 -17.53 5.16
N ASP A 253 -9.67 -18.55 4.74
CA ASP A 253 -8.40 -18.90 5.38
C ASP A 253 -7.33 -17.83 5.12
N LEU A 254 -6.47 -17.62 6.12
CA LEU A 254 -5.35 -16.69 6.06
C LEU A 254 -4.02 -17.43 5.98
N SER A 255 -3.06 -16.82 5.30
CA SER A 255 -1.64 -17.16 5.32
C SER A 255 -0.89 -15.98 5.93
N GLY A 256 -0.63 -16.05 7.24
CA GLY A 256 -0.14 -14.92 8.01
C GLY A 256 -1.14 -13.75 8.00
N LYS A 257 -0.75 -12.61 7.42
CA LYS A 257 -1.58 -11.39 7.34
C LYS A 257 -2.29 -11.22 5.98
N CYS A 258 -2.20 -12.23 5.11
CA CYS A 258 -2.76 -12.21 3.76
C CYS A 258 -3.80 -13.34 3.58
N ILE A 259 -4.60 -13.26 2.53
CA ILE A 259 -5.54 -14.34 2.17
C ILE A 259 -4.76 -15.54 1.64
N LYS A 260 -5.08 -16.74 2.15
CA LYS A 260 -4.53 -18.00 1.63
C LYS A 260 -5.25 -18.35 0.34
N VAL A 261 -4.46 -18.67 -0.69
CA VAL A 261 -4.98 -19.10 -1.99
C VAL A 261 -4.25 -20.31 -2.52
N ASP A 262 -4.95 -21.13 -3.29
CA ASP A 262 -4.41 -22.15 -4.18
C ASP A 262 -4.77 -21.79 -5.62
N ASN A 263 -3.76 -21.49 -6.44
CA ASN A 263 -3.93 -20.95 -7.80
C ASN A 263 -4.97 -19.81 -7.86
N TYR A 264 -4.80 -18.80 -7.00
CA TYR A 264 -5.70 -17.65 -6.80
C TYR A 264 -7.10 -17.96 -6.26
N LYS A 265 -7.46 -19.23 -6.08
CA LYS A 265 -8.73 -19.63 -5.46
C LYS A 265 -8.60 -19.62 -3.94
N THR A 266 -9.56 -19.03 -3.25
CA THR A 266 -9.62 -19.07 -1.78
C THR A 266 -10.23 -20.41 -1.29
N THR A 267 -10.40 -20.56 0.03
CA THR A 267 -11.14 -21.70 0.59
C THR A 267 -12.64 -21.69 0.26
N LYS A 268 -13.21 -20.55 -0.16
CA LYS A 268 -14.57 -20.50 -0.70
C LYS A 268 -14.58 -20.80 -2.20
N GLU A 269 -15.45 -21.72 -2.63
CA GLU A 269 -15.43 -22.27 -3.98
C GLU A 269 -15.55 -21.21 -5.09
N LYS A 270 -16.43 -20.23 -4.92
CA LYS A 270 -16.71 -19.16 -5.89
C LYS A 270 -15.83 -17.91 -5.71
N VAL A 271 -14.88 -17.93 -4.76
CA VAL A 271 -14.11 -16.73 -4.40
C VAL A 271 -12.65 -16.91 -4.76
N PHE A 272 -12.13 -15.97 -5.54
CA PHE A 272 -10.73 -15.83 -5.91
C PHE A 272 -10.14 -14.58 -5.26
N ALA A 273 -8.81 -14.51 -5.13
CA ALA A 273 -8.12 -13.33 -4.61
C ALA A 273 -6.80 -13.11 -5.35
N CYS A 274 -6.47 -11.84 -5.62
CA CYS A 274 -5.26 -11.47 -6.36
C CYS A 274 -4.74 -10.08 -5.95
N GLY A 275 -3.48 -9.82 -6.32
CA GLY A 275 -2.78 -8.61 -5.93
C GLY A 275 -2.25 -8.67 -4.51
N ASP A 276 -2.03 -7.52 -3.90
CA ASP A 276 -1.33 -7.41 -2.61
C ASP A 276 -2.08 -8.06 -1.43
N ILE A 277 -3.36 -8.41 -1.62
CA ILE A 277 -4.17 -9.14 -0.63
C ILE A 277 -3.63 -10.56 -0.35
N ILE A 278 -2.92 -11.20 -1.28
CA ILE A 278 -2.46 -12.60 -1.13
C ILE A 278 -0.96 -12.73 -0.77
N TYR A 279 -0.16 -11.68 -0.94
CA TYR A 279 1.29 -11.72 -0.68
C TYR A 279 1.87 -10.47 0.01
N GLY A 280 1.03 -9.47 0.35
CA GLY A 280 1.44 -8.19 0.93
C GLY A 280 1.81 -7.13 -0.11
N ALA A 281 2.12 -5.91 0.33
CA ALA A 281 2.44 -4.81 -0.59
C ALA A 281 3.67 -5.11 -1.47
N LYS A 282 3.51 -4.97 -2.79
CA LYS A 282 4.58 -5.09 -3.79
C LYS A 282 4.52 -3.91 -4.78
N ASN A 283 5.20 -4.02 -5.92
CA ASN A 283 5.12 -3.02 -6.98
C ASN A 283 3.89 -3.21 -7.89
N ILE A 284 3.55 -2.17 -8.65
CA ILE A 284 2.39 -2.14 -9.57
C ILE A 284 2.44 -3.32 -10.56
N GLY A 285 3.62 -3.64 -11.11
CA GLY A 285 3.79 -4.71 -12.08
C GLY A 285 3.43 -6.09 -11.52
N ALA A 286 3.84 -6.38 -10.28
CA ALA A 286 3.49 -7.61 -9.59
C ALA A 286 1.98 -7.73 -9.35
N ALA A 287 1.32 -6.64 -8.96
CA ALA A 287 -0.14 -6.59 -8.79
C ALA A 287 -0.86 -6.84 -10.13
N THR A 288 -0.44 -6.18 -11.19
CA THR A 288 -0.99 -6.38 -12.55
C THR A 288 -0.83 -7.83 -13.00
N LEU A 289 0.36 -8.41 -12.87
CA LEU A 289 0.62 -9.80 -13.24
C LEU A 289 -0.24 -10.78 -12.42
N SER A 290 -0.41 -10.50 -11.12
CA SER A 290 -1.29 -11.28 -10.26
C SER A 290 -2.74 -11.26 -10.75
N GLY A 291 -3.24 -10.10 -11.22
CA GLY A 291 -4.57 -9.98 -11.79
C GLY A 291 -4.76 -10.77 -13.08
N ILE A 292 -3.77 -10.70 -13.99
CA ILE A 292 -3.74 -11.48 -15.24
C ILE A 292 -3.83 -12.98 -14.94
N ASN A 293 -3.01 -13.47 -14.01
CA ASN A 293 -2.97 -14.89 -13.68
C ASN A 293 -4.24 -15.36 -12.94
N CYS A 294 -4.84 -14.50 -12.11
CA CYS A 294 -6.13 -14.77 -11.50
C CYS A 294 -7.24 -14.94 -12.56
N ALA A 295 -7.28 -14.08 -13.59
CA ALA A 295 -8.22 -14.22 -14.70
C ALA A 295 -8.02 -15.56 -15.42
N LYS A 296 -6.78 -15.96 -15.71
CA LYS A 296 -6.47 -17.26 -16.32
C LYS A 296 -6.96 -18.45 -15.46
N ALA A 297 -6.80 -18.36 -14.14
CA ALA A 297 -7.28 -19.40 -13.22
C ALA A 297 -8.81 -19.54 -13.26
N ILE A 298 -9.53 -18.42 -13.29
CA ILE A 298 -10.99 -18.40 -13.45
C ILE A 298 -11.39 -19.00 -14.81
N ILE A 299 -10.76 -18.55 -15.90
CA ILE A 299 -11.06 -19.02 -17.26
C ILE A 299 -10.88 -20.54 -17.40
N LYS A 300 -9.80 -21.08 -16.82
CA LYS A 300 -9.53 -22.53 -16.83
C LYS A 300 -10.61 -23.33 -16.10
N LYS A 301 -11.29 -22.74 -15.11
CA LYS A 301 -12.36 -23.39 -14.34
C LYS A 301 -13.70 -23.45 -15.10
N ILE A 302 -13.84 -22.66 -16.16
CA ILE A 302 -15.04 -22.58 -17.01
C ILE A 302 -14.95 -23.56 -18.18
N ASN A 303 -13.73 -23.92 -18.61
CA ASN A 303 -13.46 -24.91 -19.66
C ASN A 303 -13.42 -26.32 -19.08
#